data_AF-A0A165LSL1-F1
#
_entry.id   AF-A0A165LSL1-F1
#
_cell.length_a   1.000
_cell.length_b   1.000
_cell.length_c   1.000
_cell.angle_alpha   90.00
_cell.angle_beta   90.00
_cell.angle_gamma   90.00
#
_symmetry.space_group_name_H-M   'P 1'
#
loop_
_entity.id
_entity.type
_entity.pdbx_description
1 polymer ?
#
loop_
_entity_poly.entity_id
_entity_poly.type
_entity_poly.pdbx_seq_one_letter_code
_entity_poly.pdbx_strand_id
1 'polypeptide(L)'
;MRIIFRAQHKHCDLCDFDNRHDLAAGEIWSCVEREQQTHLEAIRDDPVTMWAKLEAVHMQKCPGTRFKTYNALLSLSKAEDESLSTLLTRASQLKSDMKALRPSDFDIAKLDDELVLMALIRALPSEYNALRQTLLLDDSLTLEKLQETFVALE
;
A
#
# COMPACT_ATOMS: atom_id res chain seq x y z
N MET A 1 -39.76 -5.33 33.44
CA MET A 1 -39.58 -4.09 32.65
C MET A 1 -38.09 -3.77 32.46
N ARG A 2 -37.31 -4.65 31.81
CA ARG A 2 -35.86 -4.46 31.51
C ARG A 2 -35.43 -4.91 30.11
N ILE A 3 -36.35 -5.49 29.33
CA ILE A 3 -36.08 -6.02 27.99
C ILE A 3 -36.21 -4.91 26.93
N ILE A 4 -37.11 -3.95 27.14
CA ILE A 4 -37.40 -2.86 26.19
C ILE A 4 -36.22 -1.88 26.06
N PHE A 5 -35.58 -1.49 27.17
CA PHE A 5 -34.43 -0.57 27.15
C PHE A 5 -33.21 -1.11 26.39
N ARG A 6 -32.97 -2.42 26.44
CA ARG A 6 -31.82 -3.06 25.77
C ARG A 6 -32.04 -3.22 24.26
N ALA A 7 -33.30 -3.36 23.82
CA ALA A 7 -33.66 -3.43 22.42
C ALA A 7 -33.62 -2.05 21.75
N GLN A 8 -34.08 -1.02 22.46
CA GLN A 8 -34.11 0.37 21.96
C GLN A 8 -32.71 0.97 21.85
N HIS A 9 -31.82 0.69 22.81
CA HIS A 9 -30.42 1.10 22.74
C HIS A 9 -29.71 0.47 21.53
N LYS A 10 -29.87 -0.85 21.32
CA LYS A 10 -29.30 -1.56 20.16
C LYS A 10 -29.81 -1.02 18.82
N HIS A 11 -31.09 -0.63 18.74
CA HIS A 11 -31.68 -0.07 17.53
C HIS A 11 -31.15 1.35 17.22
N CYS A 12 -30.92 2.16 18.25
CA CYS A 12 -30.28 3.48 18.11
C CYS A 12 -28.83 3.31 17.62
N ASP A 13 -28.08 2.38 18.23
CA ASP A 13 -26.70 2.08 17.87
C ASP A 13 -26.55 1.56 16.42
N LEU A 14 -27.52 0.77 15.95
CA LEU A 14 -27.59 0.28 14.56
C LEU A 14 -27.86 1.41 13.57
N CYS A 15 -28.87 2.25 13.83
CA CYS A 15 -29.15 3.41 12.96
C CYS A 15 -27.97 4.39 12.90
N ASP A 16 -27.29 4.61 14.02
CA ASP A 16 -26.09 5.45 14.08
C ASP A 16 -24.89 4.82 13.33
N PHE A 17 -24.82 3.49 13.28
CA PHE A 17 -23.84 2.78 12.46
C PHE A 17 -24.16 2.91 10.97
N ASP A 18 -25.39 2.62 10.56
CA ASP A 18 -25.83 2.69 9.16
C ASP A 18 -25.68 4.10 8.60
N ASN A 19 -26.03 5.13 9.38
CA ASN A 19 -25.86 6.53 8.97
C ASN A 19 -24.37 6.91 8.77
N ARG A 20 -23.47 6.43 9.63
CA ARG A 20 -22.02 6.64 9.45
C ARG A 20 -21.47 5.87 8.26
N HIS A 21 -22.02 4.70 8.00
CA HIS A 21 -21.67 3.87 6.86
C HIS A 21 -22.04 4.55 5.54
N ASP A 22 -23.27 5.06 5.43
CA ASP A 22 -23.75 5.80 4.26
C ASP A 22 -22.95 7.10 4.05
N LEU A 23 -22.63 7.80 5.14
CA LEU A 23 -21.81 9.01 5.07
C LEU A 23 -20.41 8.69 4.54
N ALA A 24 -19.77 7.63 5.03
CA ALA A 24 -18.47 7.20 4.54
C ALA A 24 -18.50 6.84 3.05
N ALA A 25 -19.55 6.16 2.58
CA ALA A 25 -19.73 5.83 1.18
C ALA A 25 -19.89 7.10 0.32
N GLY A 26 -20.68 8.07 0.79
CA GLY A 26 -20.87 9.35 0.13
C GLY A 26 -19.59 10.18 0.02
N GLU A 27 -18.78 10.22 1.08
CA GLU A 27 -17.48 10.91 1.09
C GLU A 27 -16.49 10.25 0.11
N ILE A 28 -16.36 8.92 0.15
CA ILE A 28 -15.49 8.20 -0.79
C ILE A 28 -15.94 8.47 -2.23
N TRP A 29 -17.24 8.36 -2.52
CA TRP A 29 -17.79 8.63 -3.86
C TRP A 29 -17.47 10.06 -4.34
N SER A 30 -17.58 11.04 -3.46
CA SER A 30 -17.33 12.46 -3.77
C SER A 30 -15.87 12.76 -4.06
N CYS A 31 -14.94 12.01 -3.47
CA CYS A 31 -13.51 12.16 -3.71
C CYS A 31 -12.99 11.44 -4.96
N VAL A 32 -13.75 10.49 -5.51
CA VAL A 32 -13.34 9.70 -6.69
C VAL A 32 -13.69 10.47 -7.97
N GLU A 33 -12.75 10.56 -8.91
CA GLU A 33 -12.96 11.18 -10.23
C GLU A 33 -14.10 10.50 -10.99
N ARG A 34 -14.88 11.26 -11.76
CA ARG A 34 -16.08 10.73 -12.44
C ARG A 34 -15.77 9.57 -13.37
N GLU A 35 -14.62 9.57 -14.04
CA GLU A 35 -14.23 8.45 -14.92
C GLU A 35 -14.00 7.15 -14.13
N GLN A 36 -13.58 7.22 -12.87
CA GLN A 36 -13.32 6.07 -12.01
C GLN A 36 -14.58 5.61 -11.24
N GLN A 37 -15.56 6.50 -11.06
CA GLN A 37 -16.82 6.19 -10.35
C GLN A 37 -17.60 5.03 -10.97
N THR A 38 -17.55 4.85 -12.30
CA THR A 38 -18.19 3.71 -12.98
C THR A 38 -17.71 2.36 -12.45
N HIS A 39 -16.47 2.27 -11.96
CA HIS A 39 -15.94 1.03 -11.37
C HIS A 39 -16.46 0.76 -9.96
N LEU A 40 -17.04 1.75 -9.28
CA LEU A 40 -17.56 1.64 -7.91
C LEU A 40 -19.09 1.56 -7.84
N GLU A 41 -19.78 1.77 -8.95
CA GLU A 41 -21.25 1.93 -8.99
C GLU A 41 -22.00 0.71 -8.41
N ALA A 42 -21.53 -0.51 -8.70
CA ALA A 42 -22.11 -1.75 -8.18
C ALA A 42 -21.85 -1.99 -6.67
N ILE A 43 -20.94 -1.25 -6.06
CA ILE A 43 -20.51 -1.39 -4.66
C ILE A 43 -20.69 -0.09 -3.87
N ARG A 44 -21.45 0.87 -4.41
CA ARG A 44 -21.56 2.24 -3.89
C ARG A 44 -22.07 2.32 -2.47
N ASP A 45 -22.90 1.38 -2.05
CA ASP A 45 -23.51 1.38 -0.71
C ASP A 45 -22.64 0.69 0.34
N ASP A 46 -21.46 0.18 -0.04
CA ASP A 46 -20.50 -0.47 0.84
C ASP A 46 -19.14 0.27 0.82
N PRO A 47 -18.91 1.22 1.74
CA PRO A 47 -17.67 1.98 1.81
C PRO A 47 -16.44 1.11 2.06
N VAL A 48 -16.60 -0.06 2.73
CA VAL A 48 -15.49 -0.98 2.97
C VAL A 48 -15.06 -1.63 1.67
N THR A 49 -16.02 -2.12 0.89
CA THR A 49 -15.73 -2.72 -0.43
C THR A 49 -15.26 -1.67 -1.43
N MET A 50 -15.80 -0.44 -1.39
CA MET A 50 -15.29 0.69 -2.19
C MET A 50 -13.83 0.97 -1.88
N TRP A 51 -13.49 1.11 -0.60
CA TRP A 51 -12.12 1.37 -0.17
C TRP A 51 -11.19 0.23 -0.55
N ALA A 52 -11.57 -1.02 -0.33
CA ALA A 52 -10.77 -2.19 -0.71
C ALA A 52 -10.51 -2.24 -2.23
N LYS A 53 -11.49 -1.87 -3.05
CA LYS A 53 -11.33 -1.81 -4.51
C LYS A 53 -10.40 -0.66 -4.92
N LEU A 54 -10.57 0.52 -4.33
CA LEU A 54 -9.68 1.66 -4.58
C LEU A 54 -8.24 1.35 -4.15
N GLU A 55 -8.06 0.72 -2.98
CA GLU A 55 -6.77 0.27 -2.50
C GLU A 55 -6.14 -0.74 -3.47
N ALA A 56 -6.89 -1.74 -3.93
CA ALA A 56 -6.39 -2.74 -4.87
C ALA A 56 -5.98 -2.13 -6.22
N VAL A 57 -6.69 -1.13 -6.71
CA VAL A 57 -6.41 -0.48 -8.00
C VAL A 57 -5.28 0.54 -7.90
N HIS A 58 -5.24 1.33 -6.83
CA HIS A 58 -4.34 2.48 -6.71
C HIS A 58 -3.13 2.25 -5.80
N MET A 59 -3.19 1.29 -4.88
CA MET A 59 -2.07 0.90 -4.04
C MET A 59 -1.52 -0.45 -4.48
N GLN A 60 -0.66 -0.44 -5.51
CA GLN A 60 0.09 -1.62 -5.93
C GLN A 60 1.11 -2.00 -4.84
N LYS A 61 0.68 -2.85 -3.90
CA LYS A 61 1.50 -3.41 -2.82
C LYS A 61 2.42 -4.53 -3.33
N CYS A 62 3.07 -4.32 -4.46
CA CYS A 62 4.05 -5.24 -5.02
C CYS A 62 5.48 -4.91 -4.55
N PRO A 63 6.41 -5.90 -4.56
CA PRO A 63 7.79 -5.69 -4.16
C PRO A 63 8.47 -4.53 -4.92
N GLY A 64 8.23 -4.41 -6.22
CA GLY A 64 8.80 -3.34 -7.05
C GLY A 64 8.44 -1.93 -6.58
N THR A 65 7.17 -1.68 -6.27
CA THR A 65 6.70 -0.38 -5.74
C THR A 65 7.31 -0.10 -4.36
N ARG A 66 7.40 -1.11 -3.49
CA ARG A 66 8.09 -0.97 -2.19
C ARG A 66 9.57 -0.64 -2.36
N PHE A 67 10.28 -1.29 -3.28
CA PHE A 67 11.69 -1.01 -3.53
C PHE A 67 11.94 0.39 -4.02
N LYS A 68 11.03 0.95 -4.82
CA LYS A 68 11.09 2.35 -5.23
C LYS A 68 11.03 3.28 -4.01
N THR A 69 10.14 3.01 -3.06
CA THR A 69 10.00 3.77 -1.81
C THR A 69 11.21 3.59 -0.89
N TYR A 70 11.72 2.36 -0.70
CA TYR A 70 12.94 2.12 0.06
C TYR A 70 14.14 2.85 -0.55
N ASN A 71 14.28 2.79 -1.87
CA ASN A 71 15.37 3.48 -2.57
C ASN A 71 15.25 5.00 -2.41
N ALA A 72 14.05 5.58 -2.48
CA ALA A 72 13.84 7.00 -2.24
C ALA A 72 14.21 7.40 -0.80
N LEU A 73 13.88 6.56 0.19
CA LEU A 73 14.24 6.79 1.59
C LEU A 73 15.74 6.69 1.84
N LEU A 74 16.40 5.67 1.30
CA LEU A 74 17.85 5.45 1.47
C LEU A 74 18.69 6.42 0.65
N SER A 75 18.15 6.95 -0.45
CA SER A 75 18.76 8.01 -1.25
C SER A 75 18.39 9.41 -0.78
N LEU A 76 17.72 9.53 0.39
CA LEU A 76 17.27 10.82 0.89
C LEU A 76 18.48 11.69 1.22
N SER A 77 18.56 12.84 0.54
CA SER A 77 19.55 13.87 0.78
C SER A 77 18.85 15.23 0.88
N LYS A 78 19.46 16.14 1.66
CA LYS A 78 19.02 17.55 1.72
C LYS A 78 19.34 18.23 0.40
N ALA A 79 18.36 18.86 -0.24
CA ALA A 79 18.61 19.75 -1.38
C ALA A 79 19.26 21.07 -0.92
N GLU A 80 19.91 21.82 -1.82
CA GLU A 80 20.63 23.06 -1.48
C GLU A 80 19.72 24.08 -0.77
N ASP A 81 18.57 24.37 -1.37
CA ASP A 81 17.58 25.35 -0.88
C ASP A 81 16.54 24.77 0.09
N GLU A 82 16.70 23.52 0.50
CA GLU A 82 15.76 22.85 1.40
C GLU A 82 16.11 23.06 2.88
N SER A 83 15.10 23.37 3.68
CA SER A 83 15.21 23.42 5.14
C SER A 83 15.23 22.03 5.78
N LEU A 84 15.83 21.92 6.97
CA LEU A 84 15.83 20.65 7.72
C LEU A 84 14.42 20.18 8.11
N SER A 85 13.46 21.11 8.30
CA SER A 85 12.08 20.76 8.59
C SER A 85 11.40 20.10 7.39
N THR A 86 11.61 20.63 6.18
CA THR A 86 11.08 20.03 4.95
C THR A 86 11.67 18.65 4.70
N LEU A 87 12.98 18.48 4.95
CA LEU A 87 13.64 17.17 4.88
C LEU A 87 12.99 16.16 5.86
N LEU A 88 12.73 16.57 7.11
CA LEU A 88 12.09 15.72 8.10
C LEU A 88 10.65 15.34 7.71
N THR A 89 9.90 16.28 7.13
CA THR A 89 8.56 16.03 6.60
C THR A 89 8.61 14.99 5.48
N ARG A 90 9.55 15.11 4.53
CA ARG A 90 9.75 14.11 3.46
C ARG A 90 10.12 12.74 4.02
N ALA A 91 11.03 12.68 4.99
CA ALA A 91 11.40 11.42 5.65
C ALA A 91 10.19 10.76 6.33
N SER A 92 9.36 11.57 6.98
CA SER A 92 8.13 11.11 7.64
C SER A 92 7.09 10.62 6.63
N GLN A 93 6.95 11.31 5.49
CA GLN A 93 6.07 10.88 4.40
C GLN A 93 6.53 9.55 3.81
N LEU A 94 7.82 9.41 3.46
CA LEU A 94 8.38 8.16 2.93
C LEU A 94 8.21 6.99 3.91
N LYS A 95 8.35 7.24 5.22
CA LYS A 95 8.07 6.26 6.27
C LYS A 95 6.59 5.84 6.28
N SER A 96 5.67 6.78 6.07
CA SER A 96 4.23 6.50 5.97
C SER A 96 3.92 5.69 4.73
N ASP A 97 4.44 6.09 3.56
CA ASP A 97 4.25 5.40 2.28
C ASP A 97 4.77 3.96 2.33
N MET A 98 5.96 3.78 2.93
CA MET A 98 6.54 2.46 3.16
C MET A 98 5.64 1.55 3.99
N LYS A 99 4.93 2.10 4.99
CA LYS A 99 3.96 1.34 5.79
C LYS A 99 2.69 1.04 5.01
N ALA A 100 2.19 2.00 4.24
CA ALA A 100 0.97 1.83 3.44
C ALA A 100 1.12 0.74 2.37
N LEU A 101 2.33 0.59 1.81
CA LEU A 101 2.62 -0.41 0.78
C LEU A 101 2.81 -1.85 1.31
N ARG A 102 2.72 -2.06 2.63
CA ARG A 102 2.86 -3.40 3.23
C ARG A 102 1.57 -4.20 3.06
N PRO A 103 1.67 -5.47 2.64
CA PRO A 103 0.59 -6.44 2.76
C PRO A 103 0.12 -6.60 4.21
N SER A 104 -1.10 -7.09 4.41
CA SER A 104 -1.69 -7.30 5.74
C SER A 104 -0.96 -8.34 6.58
N ASP A 105 -0.24 -9.27 5.94
CA ASP A 105 0.53 -10.34 6.57
C ASP A 105 2.04 -10.02 6.62
N PHE A 106 2.44 -8.76 6.47
CA PHE A 106 3.84 -8.34 6.44
C PHE A 106 4.45 -8.29 7.85
N ASP A 107 5.44 -9.14 8.10
CA ASP A 107 6.18 -9.22 9.36
C ASP A 107 7.64 -8.78 9.23
N ILE A 108 8.42 -8.92 10.30
CA ILE A 108 9.83 -8.52 10.30
C ILE A 108 10.71 -9.47 9.48
N ALA A 109 10.37 -10.76 9.40
CA ALA A 109 11.13 -11.72 8.60
C ALA A 109 11.02 -11.40 7.11
N LYS A 110 9.81 -11.07 6.63
CA LYS A 110 9.58 -10.59 5.26
C LYS A 110 10.32 -9.29 4.97
N LEU A 111 10.48 -8.41 5.95
CA LEU A 111 11.30 -7.21 5.80
C LEU A 111 12.78 -7.56 5.61
N ASP A 112 13.32 -8.47 6.42
CA ASP A 112 14.72 -8.90 6.29
C ASP A 112 14.98 -9.52 4.91
N ASP A 113 14.08 -10.39 4.43
CA ASP A 113 14.16 -10.98 3.09
C ASP A 113 14.08 -9.92 1.98
N GLU A 114 13.18 -8.94 2.09
CA GLU A 114 13.08 -7.85 1.13
C GLU A 114 14.33 -6.97 1.07
N LEU A 115 14.98 -6.72 2.22
CA LEU A 115 16.22 -5.95 2.27
C LEU A 115 17.36 -6.67 1.55
N VAL A 116 17.49 -7.98 1.75
CA VAL A 116 18.46 -8.81 1.02
C VAL A 116 18.14 -8.81 -0.47
N LEU A 117 16.87 -9.00 -0.83
CA LEU A 117 16.43 -9.03 -2.22
C LEU A 117 16.72 -7.69 -2.93
N MET A 118 16.45 -6.56 -2.28
CA MET A 118 16.77 -5.23 -2.79
C MET A 118 18.29 -5.04 -2.96
N ALA A 119 19.09 -5.51 -2.01
CA ALA A 119 20.55 -5.42 -2.10
C ALA A 119 21.10 -6.22 -3.29
N LEU A 120 20.60 -7.44 -3.50
CA LEU A 120 20.98 -8.29 -4.64
C LEU A 120 20.60 -7.65 -5.98
N ILE A 121 19.37 -7.16 -6.12
CA ILE A 121 18.92 -6.48 -7.35
C ILE A 121 19.78 -5.23 -7.63
N ARG A 122 20.21 -4.50 -6.60
CA ARG A 122 21.08 -3.33 -6.74
C ARG A 122 22.53 -3.70 -7.09
N ALA A 123 22.99 -4.88 -6.69
CA ALA A 123 24.34 -5.36 -6.96
C ALA A 123 24.52 -5.86 -8.40
N LEU A 124 23.42 -6.13 -9.11
CA LEU A 124 23.46 -6.57 -10.51
C LEU A 124 24.14 -5.51 -11.41
N PRO A 125 25.16 -5.89 -12.20
CA PRO A 125 25.78 -4.98 -13.16
C PRO A 125 24.82 -4.62 -14.29
N SER A 126 25.16 -3.56 -15.04
CA SER A 126 24.29 -2.99 -16.08
C SER A 126 23.90 -3.95 -17.21
N GLU A 127 24.69 -5.00 -17.44
CA GLU A 127 24.38 -6.07 -18.39
C GLU A 127 23.10 -6.85 -18.02
N TYR A 128 22.72 -6.87 -16.73
CA TYR A 128 21.47 -7.48 -16.24
C TYR A 128 20.32 -6.47 -16.10
N ASN A 129 20.38 -5.30 -16.74
CA ASN A 129 19.32 -4.28 -16.63
C ASN A 129 17.94 -4.81 -17.05
N ALA A 130 17.86 -5.66 -18.09
CA ALA A 130 16.60 -6.28 -18.53
C ALA A 130 16.03 -7.24 -17.47
N LEU A 131 16.89 -8.06 -16.85
CA LEU A 131 16.51 -8.93 -15.74
C LEU A 131 16.02 -8.09 -14.55
N ARG A 132 16.77 -7.05 -14.17
CA ARG A 132 16.37 -6.12 -13.10
C ARG A 132 15.00 -5.50 -13.33
N GLN A 133 14.70 -5.05 -14.55
CA GLN A 133 13.39 -4.50 -14.88
C GLN A 133 12.30 -5.57 -14.77
N THR A 134 12.55 -6.78 -15.24
CA THR A 134 11.61 -7.90 -15.15
C THR A 134 11.31 -8.26 -13.70
N LEU A 135 12.34 -8.36 -12.86
CA LEU A 135 12.19 -8.62 -11.43
C LEU A 135 11.38 -7.54 -10.72
N LEU A 136 11.57 -6.26 -11.07
CA LEU A 136 10.81 -5.16 -10.47
C LEU A 136 9.31 -5.14 -10.86
N LEU A 137 8.93 -5.88 -11.91
CA LEU A 137 7.55 -6.02 -12.36
C LEU A 137 6.89 -7.32 -11.86
N ASP A 138 7.63 -8.21 -11.21
CA ASP A 138 7.10 -9.46 -10.66
C ASP A 138 6.47 -9.21 -9.28
N ASP A 139 5.14 -9.16 -9.24
CA ASP A 139 4.36 -8.99 -8.01
C ASP A 139 4.53 -10.16 -7.03
N SER A 140 5.02 -11.30 -7.50
CA SER A 140 5.20 -12.53 -6.74
C SER A 140 6.65 -12.80 -6.36
N LEU A 141 7.55 -11.84 -6.55
CA LEU A 141 8.97 -11.98 -6.33
C LEU A 141 9.29 -12.26 -4.85
N THR A 142 10.03 -13.34 -4.60
CA THR A 142 10.55 -13.71 -3.28
C THR A 142 12.06 -13.92 -3.32
N LEU A 143 12.69 -13.99 -2.13
CA LEU A 143 14.12 -14.28 -2.02
C LEU A 143 14.48 -15.64 -2.62
N GLU A 144 13.65 -16.67 -2.41
CA GLU A 144 13.91 -17.99 -3.01
C GLU A 144 13.87 -17.93 -4.54
N LYS A 145 12.86 -17.29 -5.12
CA LYS A 145 12.74 -17.15 -6.59
C LYS A 145 13.93 -16.42 -7.21
N LEU A 146 14.43 -15.38 -6.53
CA LEU A 146 15.60 -14.65 -7.01
C LEU A 146 16.85 -15.54 -6.96
N GLN A 147 17.05 -16.29 -5.88
CA GLN A 147 18.16 -17.22 -5.73
C GLN A 147 18.12 -18.31 -6.82
N GLU A 148 16.96 -18.90 -7.08
CA GLU A 148 16.76 -19.87 -8.17
C GLU A 148 17.09 -19.26 -9.54
N THR A 149 16.65 -18.03 -9.79
CA THR A 149 16.93 -17.31 -11.04
C THR A 149 18.44 -17.06 -11.21
N PHE A 150 19.14 -16.70 -10.15
CA PHE A 150 20.59 -16.46 -10.20
C PHE A 150 21.35 -17.77 -10.45
N VAL A 151 20.98 -18.85 -9.76
CA VAL A 151 21.58 -20.19 -9.98
C VAL A 151 21.35 -20.68 -11.42
N ALA A 152 20.21 -20.36 -12.03
CA ALA A 152 19.91 -20.75 -13.42
C ALA A 152 20.67 -19.94 -14.48
N LEU A 153 21.26 -18.80 -14.11
CA LEU A 153 22.02 -17.92 -15.00
C LEU A 153 23.53 -18.20 -14.97
N GLU A 154 24.00 -19.00 -14.00
CA GLU A 154 25.38 -19.52 -13.90
C GLU A 154 25.55 -20.85 -14.64
#